data_AF-B7JY70-F1
#
_entry.id   AF-B7JY70-F1
#
_cell.length_a   1.000
_cell.length_b   1.000
_cell.length_c   1.000
_cell.angle_alpha   90.00
_cell.angle_beta   90.00
_cell.angle_gamma   90.00
#
_symmetry.space_group_name_H-M   'P 1'
#
loop_
_entity.id
_entity.type
_entity.pdbx_description
1 polymer ?
#
loop_
_entity_poly.entity_id
_entity_poly.type
_entity_poly.pdbx_seq_one_letter_code
_entity_poly.pdbx_strand_id
1 'polypeptide(L)'
;MIEEKPPKKPVKYRDQLKQEMIVLIDQTSLSELQKQFMKARWLDQVLWLEGRAETFRNRYYRLRMITIIGGVIVPALVTASSDNIRAQMVINWSTWIVSQAVAISAAVEEFFHYGERHRHYRNTAESMKIEGWQFFQLSGSYRNAKSHSDVYQDFAQRVEMIIQRDVEGYFSEVIPEKKPSETEAKSNTELDELLYPIKSPELEKK
;
A
#
# COMPACT_ATOMS: atom_id res chain seq x y z
N MET A 1 -46.41 -17.44 -16.93
CA MET A 1 -45.57 -16.25 -17.17
C MET A 1 -44.41 -16.33 -16.21
N ILE A 2 -43.20 -16.60 -16.71
CA ILE A 2 -41.98 -16.57 -15.91
C ILE A 2 -41.51 -15.12 -15.98
N GLU A 3 -41.57 -14.40 -14.87
CA GLU A 3 -41.07 -13.04 -14.76
C GLU A 3 -39.54 -13.09 -14.86
N GLU A 4 -39.01 -12.84 -16.05
CA GLU A 4 -37.57 -12.69 -16.25
C GLU A 4 -37.10 -11.45 -15.48
N LYS A 5 -36.47 -11.71 -14.34
CA LYS A 5 -35.78 -10.70 -13.55
C LYS A 5 -34.70 -10.06 -14.44
N PRO A 6 -34.70 -8.73 -14.64
CA PRO A 6 -33.79 -8.08 -15.58
C PRO A 6 -32.33 -8.36 -15.20
N PRO A 7 -31.41 -8.43 -16.18
CA PRO A 7 -30.02 -8.77 -15.94
C PRO A 7 -29.42 -7.81 -14.91
N LYS A 8 -28.98 -8.35 -13.77
CA LYS A 8 -28.30 -7.58 -12.73
C LYS A 8 -27.06 -6.94 -13.38
N LYS A 9 -27.03 -5.59 -13.42
CA LYS A 9 -25.80 -4.84 -13.75
C LYS A 9 -24.64 -5.43 -12.93
N PRO A 10 -23.41 -5.52 -13.48
CA PRO A 10 -22.29 -6.08 -12.74
C PRO A 10 -22.14 -5.31 -11.44
N VAL A 11 -22.53 -5.93 -10.34
CA VAL A 11 -22.47 -5.33 -9.01
C VAL A 11 -20.99 -5.15 -8.73
N LYS A 12 -20.57 -3.92 -8.43
CA LYS A 12 -19.19 -3.65 -8.08
C LYS A 12 -18.88 -4.51 -6.85
N TYR A 13 -17.78 -5.26 -6.84
CA TYR A 13 -17.42 -6.18 -5.75
C TYR A 13 -17.61 -5.57 -4.35
N ARG A 14 -17.22 -4.29 -4.19
CA ARG A 14 -17.39 -3.51 -2.96
C ARG A 14 -18.84 -3.37 -2.50
N ASP A 15 -19.77 -3.18 -3.43
CA ASP A 15 -21.20 -3.04 -3.11
C ASP A 15 -21.77 -4.39 -2.65
N GLN A 16 -21.37 -5.48 -3.29
CA GLN A 16 -21.74 -6.82 -2.86
C GLN A 16 -21.19 -7.13 -1.47
N LEU A 17 -19.89 -6.91 -1.25
CA LEU A 17 -19.23 -7.09 0.04
C LEU A 17 -19.91 -6.27 1.14
N LYS A 18 -20.23 -4.99 0.86
CA LYS A 18 -20.96 -4.13 1.79
C LYS A 18 -22.30 -4.74 2.22
N GLN A 19 -23.09 -5.21 1.25
CA GLN A 19 -24.41 -5.78 1.53
C GLN A 19 -24.31 -7.09 2.32
N GLU A 20 -23.40 -7.99 1.94
CA GLU A 20 -23.16 -9.24 2.65
C GLU A 20 -22.77 -8.99 4.11
N MET A 21 -21.83 -8.06 4.35
CA MET A 21 -21.39 -7.72 5.70
C MET A 21 -22.49 -7.05 6.53
N ILE A 22 -23.32 -6.17 5.95
CA ILE A 22 -24.45 -5.57 6.66
C ILE A 22 -25.43 -6.65 7.13
N VAL A 23 -25.77 -7.60 6.24
CA VAL A 23 -26.66 -8.72 6.58
C VAL A 23 -26.11 -9.55 7.73
N LEU A 24 -24.80 -9.86 7.71
CA LEU A 24 -24.15 -10.59 8.80
C LEU A 24 -24.17 -9.82 10.12
N ILE A 25 -23.85 -8.51 10.10
CA ILE A 25 -23.90 -7.66 11.30
C ILE A 25 -25.31 -7.67 11.90
N ASP A 26 -26.35 -7.57 11.07
CA ASP A 26 -27.73 -7.50 11.54
C ASP A 26 -28.23 -8.80 12.17
N GLN A 27 -27.64 -9.94 11.79
CA GLN A 27 -27.91 -11.26 12.37
C GLN A 27 -27.18 -11.52 13.70
N THR A 28 -26.20 -10.69 14.09
CA THR A 28 -25.49 -10.86 15.35
C THR A 28 -26.34 -10.44 16.56
N SER A 29 -26.05 -11.02 17.73
CA SER A 29 -26.70 -10.70 19.01
C SER A 29 -26.27 -9.35 19.62
N LEU A 30 -25.70 -8.45 18.81
CA LEU A 30 -25.19 -7.15 19.26
C LEU A 30 -26.33 -6.16 19.56
N SER A 31 -26.06 -5.20 20.45
CA SER A 31 -26.97 -4.07 20.61
C SER A 31 -26.98 -3.19 19.36
N GLU A 32 -28.07 -2.46 19.13
CA GLU A 32 -28.19 -1.58 17.96
C GLU A 32 -27.07 -0.54 17.90
N LEU A 33 -26.60 -0.05 19.05
CA LEU A 33 -25.46 0.86 19.13
C LEU A 33 -24.15 0.19 18.67
N GLN A 34 -23.89 -1.05 19.11
CA GLN A 34 -22.71 -1.82 18.70
C GLN A 34 -22.73 -2.15 17.20
N LYS A 35 -23.91 -2.49 16.65
CA LYS A 35 -24.08 -2.68 15.20
C LYS A 35 -23.77 -1.41 14.43
N GLN A 36 -24.26 -0.26 14.89
CA GLN A 36 -23.95 1.03 14.26
C GLN A 36 -22.46 1.34 14.29
N PHE A 37 -21.78 1.14 15.43
CA PHE A 37 -20.34 1.32 15.52
C PHE A 37 -19.58 0.36 14.60
N MET A 38 -19.99 -0.91 14.52
CA MET A 38 -19.38 -1.87 13.61
C MET A 38 -19.54 -1.47 12.14
N LYS A 39 -20.71 -0.97 11.75
CA LYS A 39 -20.97 -0.47 10.39
C LYS A 39 -20.17 0.81 10.09
N ALA A 40 -20.19 1.78 11.00
CA ALA A 40 -19.57 3.09 10.79
C ALA A 40 -18.04 3.04 10.88
N ARG A 41 -17.48 2.21 11.77
CA ARG A 41 -16.05 2.19 12.04
C ARG A 41 -15.34 1.08 11.28
N TRP A 42 -15.78 -0.17 11.44
CA TRP A 42 -15.09 -1.31 10.85
C TRP A 42 -15.44 -1.48 9.36
N LEU A 43 -16.74 -1.57 9.03
CA LEU A 43 -17.17 -1.83 7.66
C LEU A 43 -16.79 -0.69 6.70
N ASP A 44 -16.94 0.57 7.13
CA ASP A 44 -16.51 1.72 6.33
C ASP A 44 -15.00 1.67 6.02
N GLN A 45 -14.17 1.32 7.02
CA GLN A 45 -12.73 1.17 6.84
C GLN A 45 -12.36 0.03 5.90
N VAL A 46 -12.99 -1.13 6.03
CA VAL A 46 -12.82 -2.24 5.08
C VAL A 46 -13.12 -1.79 3.65
N LEU A 47 -14.24 -1.09 3.45
CA LEU A 47 -14.63 -0.60 2.13
C LEU A 47 -13.68 0.47 1.61
N TRP A 48 -13.19 1.35 2.47
CA TRP A 48 -12.22 2.38 2.12
C TRP A 48 -10.89 1.75 1.67
N LEU A 49 -10.35 0.80 2.45
CA LEU A 49 -9.11 0.09 2.13
C LEU A 49 -9.22 -0.69 0.82
N GLU A 50 -10.33 -1.40 0.60
CA GLU A 50 -10.61 -2.12 -0.67
C GLU A 50 -10.58 -1.17 -1.88
N GLY A 51 -11.26 -0.02 -1.77
CA GLY A 51 -11.28 0.97 -2.85
C GLY A 51 -9.91 1.58 -3.14
N ARG A 52 -9.13 1.81 -2.09
CA ARG A 52 -7.81 2.41 -2.18
C ARG A 52 -6.79 1.42 -2.77
N ALA A 53 -6.82 0.15 -2.33
CA ALA A 53 -5.98 -0.92 -2.88
C ALA A 53 -6.19 -1.07 -4.40
N GLU A 54 -7.44 -1.08 -4.88
CA GLU A 54 -7.71 -1.23 -6.31
C GLU A 54 -7.19 -0.04 -7.14
N THR A 55 -7.30 1.18 -6.61
CA THR A 55 -6.85 2.40 -7.29
C THR A 55 -5.32 2.47 -7.41
N PHE A 56 -4.60 2.13 -6.33
CA PHE A 56 -3.13 2.11 -6.35
C PHE A 56 -2.59 1.02 -7.28
N ARG A 57 -3.20 -0.17 -7.28
CA ARG A 57 -2.91 -1.24 -8.24
C ARG A 57 -2.96 -0.75 -9.68
N ASN A 58 -4.07 -0.11 -10.07
CA ASN A 58 -4.31 0.29 -11.45
C ASN A 58 -3.45 1.47 -11.89
N ARG A 59 -2.92 2.27 -10.96
CA ARG A 59 -1.98 3.35 -11.28
C ARG A 59 -0.56 2.82 -11.42
N TYR A 60 -0.15 1.91 -10.52
CA TYR A 60 1.13 1.22 -10.58
C TYR A 60 1.32 0.45 -11.90
N TYR A 61 0.40 -0.46 -12.23
CA TYR A 61 0.54 -1.26 -13.45
C TYR A 61 0.50 -0.43 -14.72
N ARG A 62 -0.20 0.71 -14.72
CA ARG A 62 -0.25 1.62 -15.88
C ARG A 62 1.07 2.33 -16.11
N LEU A 63 1.71 2.84 -15.05
CA LEU A 63 3.04 3.45 -15.14
C LEU A 63 4.08 2.41 -15.58
N ARG A 64 4.07 1.23 -14.97
CA ARG A 64 4.98 0.14 -15.33
C ARG A 64 4.81 -0.32 -16.79
N MET A 65 3.58 -0.36 -17.28
CA MET A 65 3.30 -0.68 -18.68
C MET A 65 3.84 0.38 -19.64
N ILE A 66 3.75 1.67 -19.28
CA ILE A 66 4.37 2.76 -20.05
C ILE A 66 5.89 2.61 -20.07
N THR A 67 6.53 2.30 -18.93
CA THR A 67 7.98 2.09 -18.85
C THR A 67 8.45 0.91 -19.72
N ILE A 68 7.75 -0.24 -19.65
CA ILE A 68 8.09 -1.42 -20.44
C ILE A 68 7.91 -1.15 -21.94
N ILE A 69 6.74 -0.65 -22.34
CA ILE A 69 6.44 -0.38 -23.74
C ILE A 69 7.39 0.68 -24.29
N GLY A 70 7.59 1.78 -23.57
CA GLY A 70 8.49 2.84 -24.00
C GLY A 70 9.96 2.40 -24.04
N GLY A 71 10.41 1.57 -23.09
CA GLY A 71 11.75 0.98 -23.12
C GLY A 71 12.02 0.11 -24.36
N VAL A 72 10.99 -0.53 -24.93
CA VAL A 72 11.08 -1.29 -26.18
C VAL A 72 10.96 -0.39 -27.42
N ILE A 73 10.15 0.67 -27.34
CA ILE A 73 9.93 1.60 -28.47
C ILE A 73 11.12 2.54 -28.69
N VAL A 74 11.81 2.99 -27.63
CA VAL A 74 12.93 3.95 -27.73
C VAL A 74 14.05 3.43 -28.64
N PRO A 75 14.59 2.20 -28.48
CA PRO A 75 15.61 1.66 -29.38
C PRO A 75 15.15 1.62 -30.84
N ALA A 76 13.90 1.20 -31.09
CA ALA A 76 13.34 1.12 -32.44
C ALA A 76 13.25 2.51 -33.10
N LEU A 77 12.81 3.52 -32.35
CA LEU A 77 12.77 4.92 -32.78
C LEU A 77 14.16 5.51 -33.02
N VAL A 78 15.16 5.18 -32.20
CA VAL A 78 16.56 5.63 -32.39
C VAL A 78 17.15 5.02 -33.67
N THR A 79 16.83 3.76 -33.96
CA THR A 79 17.33 3.08 -35.18
C THR A 79 16.59 3.49 -36.45
N ALA A 80 15.43 4.15 -36.34
CA ALA A 80 14.67 4.62 -37.49
C ALA A 80 15.37 5.83 -38.13
N SER A 81 15.74 5.70 -39.39
CA SER A 81 16.32 6.77 -40.20
C SER A 81 15.52 6.96 -41.49
N SER A 82 15.37 8.20 -41.94
CA SER A 82 14.64 8.57 -43.15
C SER A 82 15.38 9.65 -43.91
N ASP A 83 15.43 9.52 -45.23
CA ASP A 83 16.05 10.52 -46.12
C ASP A 83 15.28 11.85 -46.17
N ASN A 84 14.02 11.86 -45.70
CA ASN A 84 13.22 13.08 -45.64
C ASN A 84 13.52 13.87 -44.35
N ILE A 85 14.09 15.07 -44.49
CA ILE A 85 14.46 15.97 -43.39
C ILE A 85 13.29 16.24 -42.42
N ARG A 86 12.06 16.45 -42.94
CA ARG A 86 10.88 16.68 -42.08
C ARG A 86 10.50 15.41 -41.31
N ALA A 87 10.57 14.25 -41.94
CA ALA A 87 10.30 12.98 -41.28
C ALA A 87 11.36 12.67 -40.22
N GLN A 88 12.64 12.88 -40.51
CA GLN A 88 13.74 12.71 -39.56
C GLN A 88 13.60 13.65 -38.35
N MET A 89 13.16 14.90 -38.57
CA MET A 89 12.89 15.83 -37.48
C MET A 89 11.77 15.35 -36.55
N VAL A 90 10.67 14.84 -37.12
CA VAL A 90 9.56 14.27 -36.33
C VAL A 90 10.01 13.03 -35.55
N ILE A 91 10.79 12.15 -36.19
CA ILE A 91 11.36 10.96 -35.53
C ILE A 91 12.22 11.40 -34.35
N ASN A 92 13.19 12.30 -34.55
CA ASN A 92 14.11 12.76 -33.49
C ASN A 92 13.37 13.37 -32.29
N TRP A 93 12.39 14.25 -32.54
CA TRP A 93 11.58 14.84 -31.47
C TRP A 93 10.71 13.82 -30.75
N SER A 94 10.14 12.86 -31.47
CA SER A 94 9.36 11.77 -30.87
C SER A 94 10.23 10.87 -29.99
N THR A 95 11.44 10.52 -30.44
CA THR A 95 12.41 9.73 -29.67
C THR A 95 12.79 10.42 -28.38
N TRP A 96 13.07 11.73 -28.45
CA TRP A 96 13.42 12.53 -27.27
C TRP A 96 12.26 12.58 -26.25
N ILE A 97 11.03 12.86 -26.72
CA ILE A 97 9.83 12.90 -25.86
C ILE A 97 9.56 11.54 -25.22
N VAL A 98 9.59 10.46 -26.01
CA VAL A 98 9.34 9.10 -25.52
C VAL A 98 10.42 8.68 -24.52
N SER A 99 11.69 8.99 -24.78
CA SER A 99 12.79 8.69 -23.85
C SER A 99 12.61 9.41 -22.50
N GLN A 100 12.22 10.68 -22.53
CA GLN A 100 11.99 11.45 -21.31
C GLN A 100 10.76 10.94 -20.55
N ALA A 101 9.69 10.56 -21.26
CA ALA A 101 8.50 9.97 -20.66
C ALA A 101 8.81 8.62 -19.99
N VAL A 102 9.68 7.79 -20.58
CA VAL A 102 10.14 6.53 -19.99
C VAL A 102 10.95 6.78 -18.73
N ALA A 103 11.93 7.70 -18.78
CA ALA A 103 12.77 8.04 -17.63
C ALA A 103 11.96 8.60 -16.46
N ILE A 104 11.01 9.50 -16.73
CA ILE A 104 10.09 10.02 -15.70
C ILE A 104 9.20 8.90 -15.16
N SER A 105 8.68 8.02 -16.02
CA SER A 105 7.83 6.90 -15.56
C SER A 105 8.59 5.94 -14.65
N ALA A 106 9.85 5.63 -15.00
CA ALA A 106 10.74 4.81 -14.17
C ALA A 106 11.07 5.50 -12.85
N ALA A 107 11.46 6.78 -12.87
CA ALA A 107 11.75 7.55 -11.67
C ALA A 107 10.53 7.69 -10.75
N VAL A 108 9.33 7.87 -11.31
CA VAL A 108 8.06 7.89 -10.55
C VAL A 108 7.73 6.51 -10.00
N GLU A 109 7.99 5.42 -10.74
CA GLU A 109 7.81 4.06 -10.23
C GLU A 109 8.73 3.79 -9.03
N GLU A 110 10.00 4.22 -9.13
CA GLU A 110 11.01 4.08 -8.08
C GLU A 110 10.70 4.98 -6.87
N PHE A 111 10.38 6.25 -7.09
CA PHE A 111 10.11 7.24 -6.02
C PHE A 111 8.93 6.89 -5.14
N PHE A 112 7.89 6.24 -5.68
CA PHE A 112 6.66 6.00 -4.93
C PHE A 112 6.59 4.63 -4.25
N HIS A 113 7.57 3.75 -4.46
CA HIS A 113 7.56 2.36 -3.96
C HIS A 113 6.17 1.71 -4.06
N TYR A 114 5.47 1.94 -5.18
CA TYR A 114 4.04 1.66 -5.32
C TYR A 114 3.70 0.17 -5.11
N GLY A 115 4.66 -0.73 -5.33
CA GLY A 115 4.52 -2.16 -5.07
C GLY A 115 4.36 -2.50 -3.58
N GLU A 116 5.12 -1.84 -2.70
CA GLU A 116 5.03 -2.04 -1.25
C GLU A 116 3.74 -1.43 -0.71
N ARG A 117 3.38 -0.23 -1.17
CA ARG A 117 2.17 0.47 -0.72
C ARG A 117 0.86 -0.21 -1.14
N HIS A 118 0.80 -0.79 -2.35
CA HIS A 118 -0.36 -1.58 -2.79
C HIS A 118 -0.50 -2.86 -1.96
N ARG A 119 0.62 -3.54 -1.68
CA ARG A 119 0.63 -4.74 -0.85
C ARG A 119 0.22 -4.40 0.59
N HIS A 120 0.67 -3.27 1.13
CA HIS A 120 0.28 -2.77 2.45
C HIS A 120 -1.25 -2.61 2.56
N TYR A 121 -1.87 -1.79 1.69
CA TYR A 121 -3.33 -1.59 1.74
C TYR A 121 -4.13 -2.87 1.50
N ARG A 122 -3.66 -3.76 0.61
CA ARG A 122 -4.29 -5.07 0.42
C ARG A 122 -4.19 -5.90 1.69
N ASN A 123 -3.01 -5.99 2.30
CA ASN A 123 -2.79 -6.78 3.51
C ASN A 123 -3.65 -6.26 4.66
N THR A 124 -3.71 -4.94 4.87
CA THR A 124 -4.58 -4.34 5.90
C THR A 124 -6.05 -4.66 5.65
N ALA A 125 -6.51 -4.55 4.39
CA ALA A 125 -7.89 -4.90 4.02
C ALA A 125 -8.19 -6.38 4.30
N GLU A 126 -7.29 -7.28 3.92
CA GLU A 126 -7.43 -8.72 4.20
C GLU A 126 -7.42 -8.99 5.71
N SER A 127 -6.54 -8.37 6.49
CA SER A 127 -6.52 -8.49 7.95
C SER A 127 -7.84 -8.04 8.59
N MET A 128 -8.42 -6.92 8.15
CA MET A 128 -9.73 -6.48 8.66
C MET A 128 -10.86 -7.43 8.28
N LYS A 129 -10.84 -8.02 7.08
CA LYS A 129 -11.82 -9.03 6.65
C LYS A 129 -11.68 -10.31 7.47
N ILE A 130 -10.45 -10.78 7.69
CA ILE A 130 -10.17 -11.97 8.52
C ILE A 130 -10.70 -11.76 9.93
N GLU A 131 -10.44 -10.61 10.58
CA GLU A 131 -10.98 -10.31 11.90
C GLU A 131 -12.51 -10.29 11.91
N GLY A 132 -13.14 -9.68 10.90
CA GLY A 132 -14.60 -9.72 10.75
C GLY A 132 -15.16 -11.13 10.66
N TRP A 133 -14.55 -12.00 9.82
CA TRP A 133 -14.97 -13.38 9.68
C TRP A 133 -14.78 -14.19 10.96
N GLN A 134 -13.66 -14.02 11.65
CA GLN A 134 -13.42 -14.67 12.94
C GLN A 134 -14.46 -14.24 13.97
N PHE A 135 -14.82 -12.96 14.01
CA PHE A 135 -15.87 -12.47 14.89
C PHE A 135 -17.24 -13.06 14.54
N PHE A 136 -17.67 -13.01 13.28
CA PHE A 136 -18.99 -13.52 12.87
C PHE A 136 -19.15 -15.02 13.14
N GLN A 137 -18.09 -15.81 12.94
CA GLN A 137 -18.13 -17.25 13.15
C GLN A 137 -17.83 -17.66 14.60
N LEU A 138 -17.56 -16.69 15.50
CA LEU A 138 -17.03 -16.96 16.84
C LEU A 138 -15.87 -17.97 16.76
N SER A 139 -14.90 -17.70 15.89
CA SER A 139 -13.76 -18.56 15.62
C SER A 139 -12.44 -17.85 15.93
N GLY A 140 -11.32 -18.55 15.79
CA GLY A 140 -10.00 -17.99 16.07
C GLY A 140 -9.89 -17.48 17.51
N SER A 141 -9.62 -16.17 17.67
CA SER A 141 -9.50 -15.53 18.98
C SER A 141 -10.81 -15.49 19.77
N TYR A 142 -11.95 -15.69 19.12
CA TYR A 142 -13.29 -15.60 19.71
C TYR A 142 -13.94 -16.97 19.99
N ARG A 143 -13.21 -18.07 19.76
CA ARG A 143 -13.73 -19.46 19.84
C ARG A 143 -14.37 -19.88 21.16
N ASN A 144 -14.01 -19.22 22.27
CA ASN A 144 -14.50 -19.56 23.60
C ASN A 144 -15.69 -18.68 24.02
N ALA A 145 -16.14 -17.76 23.16
CA ALA A 145 -17.25 -16.86 23.43
C ALA A 145 -18.59 -17.60 23.31
N LYS A 146 -19.56 -17.21 24.14
CA LYS A 146 -20.93 -17.72 24.04
C LYS A 146 -21.79 -16.89 23.09
N SER A 147 -21.44 -15.61 22.91
CA SER A 147 -22.17 -14.68 22.06
C SER A 147 -21.24 -13.60 21.48
N HIS A 148 -21.65 -12.97 20.38
CA HIS A 148 -20.94 -11.83 19.77
C HIS A 148 -20.86 -10.62 20.70
N SER A 149 -21.86 -10.43 21.55
CA SER A 149 -21.88 -9.32 22.53
C SER A 149 -20.79 -9.42 23.57
N ASP A 150 -20.43 -10.63 24.00
CA ASP A 150 -19.43 -10.85 25.05
C ASP A 150 -18.01 -10.47 24.58
N VAL A 151 -17.74 -10.58 23.28
CA VAL A 151 -16.42 -10.36 22.68
C VAL A 151 -16.34 -9.16 21.75
N TYR A 152 -17.40 -8.34 21.71
CA TYR A 152 -17.43 -7.14 20.87
C TYR A 152 -16.29 -6.17 21.21
N GLN A 153 -15.99 -5.99 22.50
CA GLN A 153 -14.90 -5.11 22.95
C GLN A 153 -13.54 -5.59 22.45
N ASP A 154 -13.27 -6.89 22.56
CA ASP A 154 -12.03 -7.49 22.05
C ASP A 154 -11.90 -7.31 20.54
N PHE A 155 -13.01 -7.48 19.81
CA PHE A 155 -13.06 -7.22 18.36
C PHE A 155 -12.77 -5.75 18.05
N ALA A 156 -13.45 -4.82 18.70
CA ALA A 156 -13.23 -3.39 18.50
C ALA A 156 -11.78 -3.00 18.78
N GLN A 157 -11.19 -3.52 19.86
CA GLN A 157 -9.78 -3.29 20.18
C GLN A 157 -8.84 -3.83 19.11
N ARG A 158 -9.09 -5.04 18.58
CA ARG A 158 -8.28 -5.62 17.50
C ARG A 158 -8.38 -4.83 16.19
N VAL A 159 -9.58 -4.35 15.86
CA VAL A 159 -9.78 -3.45 14.71
C VAL A 159 -8.96 -2.17 14.88
N GLU A 160 -9.02 -1.53 16.05
CA GLU A 160 -8.24 -0.31 16.30
C GLU A 160 -6.73 -0.57 16.29
N MET A 161 -6.26 -1.72 16.80
CA MET A 161 -4.84 -2.10 16.69
C MET A 161 -4.37 -2.28 15.24
N ILE A 162 -5.22 -2.84 14.36
CA ILE A 162 -4.91 -2.94 12.93
C ILE A 162 -4.80 -1.54 12.31
N ILE A 163 -5.73 -0.65 12.65
CA ILE A 163 -5.73 0.73 12.13
C ILE A 163 -4.53 1.51 12.64
N GLN A 164 -4.21 1.39 13.93
CA GLN A 164 -3.05 2.04 14.52
C GLN A 164 -1.76 1.56 13.86
N ARG A 165 -1.61 0.25 13.62
CA ARG A 165 -0.44 -0.30 12.91
C ARG A 165 -0.35 0.17 11.45
N ASP A 166 -1.48 0.31 10.75
CA ASP A 166 -1.51 0.84 9.38
C ASP A 166 -1.01 2.29 9.35
N VAL A 167 -1.45 3.10 10.33
CA VAL A 167 -1.00 4.50 10.47
C VAL A 167 0.48 4.59 10.87
N GLU A 168 0.92 3.81 11.86
CA GLU A 168 2.31 3.79 12.33
C GLU A 168 3.28 3.28 11.24
N GLY A 169 2.91 2.18 10.56
CA GLY A 169 3.67 1.64 9.45
C GLY A 169 3.80 2.63 8.29
N TYR A 170 2.75 3.39 8.01
CA TYR A 170 2.80 4.49 7.04
C TYR A 170 3.82 5.57 7.44
N PHE A 171 3.91 5.95 8.71
CA PHE A 171 4.88 6.95 9.15
C PHE A 171 6.33 6.45 9.10
N SER A 172 6.58 5.18 9.46
CA SER A 172 7.94 4.60 9.43
C SER A 172 8.46 4.31 8.02
N GLU A 173 7.58 4.01 7.06
CA GLU A 173 7.97 3.79 5.65
C GLU A 173 8.08 5.10 4.86
N VAL A 174 7.31 6.14 5.21
CA VAL A 174 7.29 7.43 4.49
C VAL A 174 8.35 8.41 5.00
N ILE A 175 8.76 8.28 6.26
CA ILE A 175 9.88 9.00 6.83
C ILE A 175 11.01 7.98 6.93
N PRO A 176 11.90 7.85 5.93
CA PRO A 176 13.13 7.12 6.18
C PRO A 176 13.78 7.80 7.37
N GLU A 177 13.90 7.08 8.50
CA GLU A 177 14.73 7.54 9.60
C GLU A 177 16.06 7.92 8.98
N LYS A 178 16.40 9.21 9.10
CA LYS A 178 17.61 9.79 8.56
C LYS A 178 18.77 9.10 9.27
N LYS A 179 19.22 7.95 8.75
CA LYS A 179 20.50 7.37 9.14
C LYS A 179 21.53 8.47 8.89
N PRO A 180 22.34 8.86 9.89
CA PRO A 180 23.38 9.86 9.69
C PRO A 180 24.20 9.41 8.50
N SER A 181 24.32 10.28 7.49
CA SER A 181 25.14 9.98 6.32
C SER A 181 26.56 9.63 6.78
N GLU A 182 27.21 8.65 6.16
CA GLU A 182 28.59 8.26 6.49
C GLU A 182 29.58 9.45 6.45
N THR A 183 29.19 10.55 5.82
CA THR A 183 29.92 11.83 5.81
C THR A 183 29.89 12.54 7.17
N GLU A 184 28.78 12.50 7.92
CA GLU A 184 28.67 13.10 9.25
C GLU A 184 29.43 12.27 10.31
N ALA A 185 29.48 10.93 10.16
CA ALA A 185 30.24 10.04 11.04
C ALA A 185 31.77 10.23 10.90
N LYS A 186 32.26 10.49 9.68
CA LYS A 186 33.69 10.77 9.44
C LYS A 186 34.11 12.13 9.97
N SER A 187 33.28 13.17 9.78
CA SER A 187 33.55 14.50 10.32
C SER A 187 33.63 14.50 11.85
N ASN A 188 32.76 13.76 12.54
CA ASN A 188 32.78 13.71 14.00
C ASN A 188 33.96 12.88 14.54
N THR A 189 34.39 11.85 13.80
CA THR A 189 35.56 11.02 14.16
C THR A 189 36.86 11.81 13.99
N GLU A 190 37.03 12.54 12.89
CA GLU A 190 38.22 13.40 12.68
C GLU A 190 38.29 14.56 13.68
N LEU A 191 37.15 15.12 14.10
CA LEU A 191 37.10 16.16 15.13
C LEU A 191 37.45 15.62 16.53
N ASP A 192 37.04 14.40 16.87
CA ASP A 192 37.40 13.75 18.14
C ASP A 192 38.90 13.39 18.18
N GLU A 193 39.45 12.93 17.06
CA GLU A 193 40.88 12.57 16.92
C GLU A 193 41.80 13.80 16.94
N LEU A 194 41.30 14.98 16.52
CA LEU A 194 41.99 16.27 16.61
C LEU A 194 41.91 16.93 18.01
N LEU A 195 40.85 16.68 18.78
CA LEU A 195 40.63 17.29 20.09
C LEU A 195 41.31 16.53 21.24
N TYR A 196 41.54 15.23 21.10
CA TYR A 196 42.23 14.41 22.11
C TYR A 196 43.36 13.54 21.54
N PRO A 197 44.42 14.14 20.97
CA PRO A 197 45.54 13.36 20.50
C PRO A 197 46.36 12.90 21.72
N ILE A 198 46.54 11.59 21.88
CA ILE A 198 47.49 10.91 22.80
C ILE A 198 46.91 10.70 24.23
N LYS A 199 46.89 9.52 24.88
CA LYS A 199 47.82 8.37 24.95
C LYS A 199 47.08 7.15 25.52
N SER A 200 47.09 5.99 24.86
CA SER A 200 46.79 4.71 25.52
C SER A 200 48.04 4.27 26.30
N PRO A 201 47.99 4.07 27.62
CA PRO A 201 49.08 3.44 28.33
C PRO A 201 49.10 1.95 27.96
N GLU A 202 50.25 1.44 27.53
CA GLU A 202 50.52 0.01 27.50
C GLU A 202 50.24 -0.58 28.89
N LEU A 203 49.27 -1.49 28.98
CA LEU A 203 49.17 -2.40 30.11
C LEU A 203 50.20 -3.51 29.90
N GLU A 204 51.35 -3.28 30.51
CA GLU A 204 52.44 -4.23 30.75
C GLU A 204 51.86 -5.55 31.28
N LYS A 205 51.95 -6.60 30.47
CA LYS A 205 51.64 -7.97 30.88
C LYS A 205 52.74 -8.46 31.81
N LYS A 206 52.33 -8.89 32.99
CA LYS A 206 53.13 -9.69 33.92
C LYS A 206 53.35 -11.10 33.37
#